data_AF-A0A3B1IG36-F1
#
_entry.id   AF-A0A3B1IG36-F1
#
_cell.length_a   1.000
_cell.length_b   1.000
_cell.length_c   1.000
_cell.angle_alpha   90.00
_cell.angle_beta   90.00
_cell.angle_gamma   90.00
#
_symmetry.space_group_name_H-M   'P 1'
#
loop_
_entity.id
_entity.type
_entity.pdbx_description
1 polymer ?
#
loop_
_entity_poly.entity_id
_entity_poly.type
_entity_poly.pdbx_seq_one_letter_code
_entity_poly.pdbx_strand_id
1 'polypeptide(L)'
;LENIPDSGPALIVYYHGAIPIDYYYFLAKVIILKGRTCHSVADHILFKMPGFRLLLEVFSVIHGPREECVRALQDGHLLGISPGGVREALLSDHTYQLQWGKRTGFAQVAIDSRPIIPMFTQNVREGFRSLGTLSNF
;
A
#
# COMPACT_ATOMS: atom_id res chain seq x y z
N LEU A 1 2.32 2.41 15.93
CA LEU A 1 0.99 3.02 15.68
C LEU A 1 0.92 4.47 16.16
N GLU A 2 1.70 4.83 17.16
CA GLU A 2 1.89 6.17 17.72
C GLU A 2 2.17 7.26 16.67
N ASN A 3 2.84 6.92 15.56
CA ASN A 3 3.11 7.86 14.46
C ASN A 3 1.91 8.06 13.52
N ILE A 4 0.84 7.27 13.63
CA ILE A 4 -0.38 7.46 12.84
C ILE A 4 -1.22 8.54 13.50
N PRO A 5 -1.51 9.65 12.81
CA PRO A 5 -2.26 10.76 13.38
C PRO A 5 -3.69 10.33 13.71
N ASP A 6 -4.26 10.89 14.77
CA ASP A 6 -5.63 10.59 15.19
C ASP A 6 -6.68 11.30 14.32
N SER A 7 -6.29 12.35 13.59
CA SER A 7 -7.13 13.08 12.63
C SER A 7 -6.30 13.65 11.48
N GLY A 8 -6.98 14.09 10.41
CA GLY A 8 -6.32 14.66 9.22
C GLY A 8 -5.59 13.64 8.34
N PRO A 9 -5.14 14.04 7.15
CA PRO A 9 -4.57 13.11 6.19
C PRO A 9 -3.20 12.61 6.60
N ALA A 10 -2.81 11.45 6.06
CA ALA A 10 -1.41 11.03 5.98
C ALA A 10 -1.22 10.01 4.87
N LEU A 11 -0.09 10.09 4.18
CA LEU A 11 0.33 9.11 3.18
C LEU A 11 1.24 8.07 3.83
N ILE A 12 0.79 6.83 3.90
CA ILE A 12 1.56 5.68 4.37
C ILE A 12 2.24 5.03 3.17
N VAL A 13 3.57 5.04 3.17
CA VAL A 13 4.37 4.41 2.12
C VAL A 13 4.95 3.12 2.67
N TYR A 14 4.59 1.99 2.07
CA TYR A 14 4.99 0.68 2.56
C TYR A 14 5.58 -0.20 1.45
N TYR A 15 6.37 -1.19 1.86
CA TYR A 15 6.94 -2.21 0.96
C TYR A 15 5.90 -3.27 0.59
N HIS A 16 5.80 -3.63 -0.69
CA HIS A 16 4.87 -4.67 -1.14
C HIS A 16 5.49 -6.07 -1.08
N GLY A 17 5.15 -6.84 -0.03
CA GLY A 17 5.43 -8.28 0.02
C GLY A 17 4.66 -9.08 -1.05
N ALA A 18 5.03 -10.34 -1.30
CA ALA A 18 4.32 -11.18 -2.29
C ALA A 18 2.81 -11.26 -2.00
N ILE A 19 2.46 -11.37 -0.71
CA ILE A 19 1.12 -11.16 -0.18
C ILE A 19 1.26 -10.14 0.96
N PRO A 20 0.61 -8.96 0.90
CA PRO A 20 0.82 -7.87 1.86
C PRO A 20 0.02 -8.09 3.15
N ILE A 21 0.22 -9.23 3.81
CA ILE A 21 -0.49 -9.62 5.05
C ILE A 21 -0.20 -8.65 6.19
N ASP A 22 1.04 -8.20 6.28
CA ASP A 22 1.52 -7.21 7.23
C ASP A 22 0.74 -5.89 7.13
N TYR A 23 0.49 -5.43 5.90
CA TYR A 23 -0.33 -4.27 5.62
C TYR A 23 -1.79 -4.48 6.02
N TYR A 24 -2.38 -5.65 5.77
CA TYR A 24 -3.74 -5.95 6.22
C TYR A 24 -3.87 -5.94 7.76
N TYR A 25 -2.90 -6.49 8.49
CA TYR A 25 -2.88 -6.39 9.95
C TYR A 25 -2.70 -4.95 10.43
N PHE A 26 -1.89 -4.15 9.73
CA PHE A 26 -1.78 -2.73 10.00
C PHE A 26 -3.13 -2.02 9.82
N LEU A 27 -3.82 -2.23 8.70
CA LEU A 27 -5.15 -1.66 8.45
C LEU A 27 -6.17 -2.05 9.53
N ALA A 28 -6.24 -3.34 9.87
CA ALA A 28 -7.12 -3.83 10.93
C ALA A 28 -6.82 -3.15 12.27
N LYS A 29 -5.54 -2.99 12.63
CA LYS A 29 -5.14 -2.30 13.86
C LYS A 29 -5.48 -0.81 13.83
N VAL A 30 -5.32 -0.13 12.71
CA VAL A 30 -5.71 1.29 12.56
C VAL A 30 -7.22 1.44 12.72
N ILE A 31 -8.02 0.57 12.12
CA ILE A 31 -9.48 0.58 12.27
C ILE A 31 -9.87 0.32 13.73
N ILE A 32 -9.36 -0.75 14.34
CA ILE A 32 -9.78 -1.19 15.69
C ILE A 32 -9.30 -0.22 16.77
N LEU A 33 -8.05 0.25 16.69
CA LEU A 33 -7.42 1.00 17.78
C LEU A 33 -7.50 2.51 17.61
N LYS A 34 -7.64 3.00 16.38
CA LYS A 34 -7.70 4.44 16.08
C LYS A 34 -9.07 4.86 15.55
N GLY A 35 -9.95 3.92 15.18
CA GLY A 35 -11.24 4.23 14.57
C GLY A 35 -11.12 4.90 13.20
N ARG A 36 -9.97 4.74 12.53
CA ARG A 36 -9.68 5.42 11.26
C ARG A 36 -9.69 4.43 10.10
N THR A 37 -10.21 4.88 8.97
CA THR A 37 -10.08 4.17 7.71
C THR A 37 -8.80 4.60 7.00
N CYS A 38 -8.07 3.64 6.44
CA CYS A 38 -6.94 3.88 5.55
C CYS A 38 -7.26 3.31 4.17
N HIS A 39 -7.43 4.21 3.20
CA HIS A 39 -7.69 3.85 1.82
C HIS A 39 -6.44 3.21 1.24
N SER A 40 -6.61 2.12 0.51
CA SER A 40 -5.47 1.41 -0.09
C SER A 40 -5.51 1.53 -1.60
N VAL A 41 -4.37 1.78 -2.22
CA VAL A 41 -4.29 1.79 -3.69
C VAL A 41 -3.98 0.38 -4.18
N ALA A 42 -4.86 -0.17 -5.02
CA ALA A 42 -4.63 -1.46 -5.68
C ALA A 42 -4.67 -1.36 -7.20
N ASP A 43 -4.01 -2.32 -7.85
CA ASP A 43 -4.06 -2.47 -9.30
C ASP A 43 -5.47 -2.89 -9.75
N HIS A 44 -5.87 -2.42 -10.94
CA HIS A 44 -7.18 -2.69 -11.52
C HIS A 44 -7.49 -4.19 -11.70
N ILE A 45 -6.46 -5.04 -11.82
CA ILE A 45 -6.62 -6.50 -11.94
C ILE A 45 -7.29 -7.10 -10.70
N LEU A 46 -7.02 -6.59 -9.50
CA LEU A 46 -7.61 -7.09 -8.25
C LEU A 46 -9.13 -6.93 -8.23
N PHE A 47 -9.67 -5.87 -8.83
CA PHE A 47 -11.11 -5.63 -8.93
C PHE A 47 -11.83 -6.59 -9.88
N LYS A 48 -11.09 -7.29 -10.75
CA LYS A 48 -11.64 -8.28 -11.70
C LYS A 48 -11.60 -9.71 -11.16
N MET A 49 -10.93 -9.96 -10.03
CA MET A 49 -10.81 -11.30 -9.46
C MET A 49 -12.04 -11.66 -8.62
N PRO A 50 -12.74 -12.78 -8.91
CA PRO A 50 -13.85 -13.23 -8.10
C PRO A 50 -13.39 -13.56 -6.67
N GLY A 51 -14.18 -13.18 -5.68
CA GLY A 51 -13.89 -13.40 -4.25
C GLY A 51 -13.14 -12.26 -3.55
N PHE A 52 -12.52 -11.33 -4.27
CA PHE A 52 -11.77 -10.21 -3.66
C PHE A 52 -12.62 -9.00 -3.29
N ARG A 53 -13.87 -8.92 -3.78
CA ARG A 53 -14.74 -7.75 -3.58
C ARG A 53 -14.91 -7.37 -2.10
N LEU A 54 -15.16 -8.35 -1.23
CA LEU A 54 -15.33 -8.12 0.21
C LEU A 54 -14.05 -7.54 0.84
N LEU A 55 -12.89 -8.08 0.45
CA LEU A 55 -11.58 -7.61 0.92
C LEU A 55 -11.33 -6.16 0.48
N LEU A 56 -11.69 -5.83 -0.76
CA LEU A 56 -11.54 -4.49 -1.33
C LEU A 56 -12.46 -3.47 -0.65
N GLU A 57 -13.70 -3.86 -0.34
CA GLU A 57 -14.65 -3.01 0.38
C GLU A 57 -14.22 -2.77 1.84
N VAL A 58 -13.81 -3.81 2.56
CA VAL A 58 -13.36 -3.70 3.97
C VAL A 58 -12.13 -2.80 4.11
N PHE A 59 -11.18 -2.89 3.18
CA PHE A 59 -9.96 -2.07 3.22
C PHE A 59 -10.05 -0.75 2.44
N SER A 60 -11.27 -0.35 2.06
CA SER A 60 -11.54 0.90 1.33
C SER A 60 -10.57 1.10 0.17
N VAL A 61 -10.42 0.04 -0.62
CA VAL A 61 -9.45 0.03 -1.71
C VAL A 61 -9.97 0.92 -2.83
N ILE A 62 -9.25 2.00 -3.09
CA ILE A 62 -9.59 2.96 -4.15
C ILE A 62 -8.86 2.59 -5.43
N HIS A 63 -9.38 3.06 -6.56
CA HIS A 63 -8.66 2.91 -7.80
C HIS A 63 -7.39 3.77 -7.75
N GLY A 64 -6.35 3.35 -8.46
CA GLY A 64 -5.07 4.05 -8.50
C GLY A 64 -4.97 5.37 -9.30
N PRO A 65 -6.02 5.99 -9.91
CA PRO A 65 -5.89 7.33 -10.45
C PRO A 65 -5.41 8.30 -9.38
N ARG A 66 -4.46 9.16 -9.75
CA ARG A 66 -3.85 10.15 -8.86
C ARG A 66 -4.90 11.04 -8.21
N GLU A 67 -5.93 11.41 -8.96
CA GLU A 67 -6.99 12.31 -8.53
C GLU A 67 -7.80 11.71 -7.36
N GLU A 68 -8.03 10.39 -7.37
CA GLU A 68 -8.71 9.70 -6.26
C GLU A 68 -7.83 9.66 -5.01
N CYS A 69 -6.54 9.41 -5.19
CA CYS A 69 -5.57 9.44 -4.09
C CYS A 69 -5.52 10.81 -3.42
N VAL A 70 -5.43 11.88 -4.21
CA VAL A 70 -5.40 13.26 -3.71
C VAL A 70 -6.73 13.62 -3.04
N ARG A 71 -7.88 13.25 -3.62
CA ARG A 71 -9.19 13.49 -3.00
C ARG A 71 -9.33 12.81 -1.63
N ALA A 72 -8.95 11.53 -1.52
CA ALA A 72 -9.01 10.81 -0.25
C ALA A 72 -8.19 11.52 0.84
N LEU A 73 -7.01 12.04 0.49
CA LEU A 73 -6.18 12.84 1.40
C LEU A 73 -6.80 14.22 1.70
N GLN A 74 -7.38 14.91 0.72
CA GLN A 74 -8.07 16.18 0.95
C GLN A 74 -9.28 16.05 1.90
N ASP A 75 -9.97 14.91 1.82
CA ASP A 75 -11.09 14.57 2.72
C ASP A 75 -10.61 14.14 4.12
N GLY A 76 -9.30 14.15 4.37
CA GLY A 76 -8.69 13.88 5.67
C GLY A 76 -8.48 12.41 5.98
N HIS A 77 -8.56 11.52 4.99
CA HIS A 77 -8.30 10.10 5.16
C HIS A 77 -6.81 9.75 5.17
N LEU A 78 -6.50 8.59 5.75
CA LEU A 78 -5.20 7.95 5.57
C LEU A 78 -5.18 7.27 4.19
N LEU A 79 -4.03 7.29 3.51
CA LEU A 79 -3.84 6.63 2.22
C LEU A 79 -2.59 5.76 2.26
N GLY A 80 -2.72 4.47 1.96
CA GLY A 80 -1.61 3.53 1.84
C GLY A 80 -1.23 3.27 0.39
N ILE A 81 0.06 3.47 0.06
CA ILE A 81 0.62 3.20 -1.25
C ILE A 81 1.89 2.36 -1.12
N SER A 82 1.97 1.30 -1.92
CA SER A 82 3.22 0.62 -2.21
C SER A 82 3.80 1.10 -3.55
N PRO A 83 4.92 1.84 -3.55
CA PRO A 83 5.47 2.45 -4.77
C PRO A 83 5.73 1.45 -5.92
N GLY A 84 6.22 0.25 -5.57
CA GLY A 84 6.55 -0.80 -6.52
C GLY A 84 5.39 -1.72 -6.92
N GLY A 85 4.25 -1.63 -6.23
CA GLY A 85 3.02 -2.36 -6.54
C GLY A 85 3.25 -3.85 -6.84
N VAL A 86 2.49 -4.38 -7.81
CA VAL A 86 2.58 -5.80 -8.23
C VAL A 86 3.99 -6.20 -8.70
N ARG A 87 4.75 -5.29 -9.31
CA ARG A 87 6.12 -5.58 -9.77
C ARG A 87 7.03 -5.89 -8.59
N GLU A 88 7.00 -5.04 -7.56
CA GLU A 88 7.73 -5.24 -6.32
C GLU A 88 7.22 -6.48 -5.58
N ALA A 89 5.92 -6.72 -5.56
CA ALA A 89 5.33 -7.95 -5.01
C ALA A 89 5.96 -9.21 -5.62
N LEU A 90 6.17 -9.22 -6.94
CA LEU A 90 6.65 -10.38 -7.68
C LEU A 90 8.17 -10.53 -7.71
N LEU A 91 8.92 -9.42 -7.85
CA LEU A 91 10.33 -9.43 -8.26
C LEU A 91 11.32 -8.96 -7.18
N SER A 92 10.85 -8.47 -6.05
CA SER A 92 11.76 -8.08 -4.96
C SER A 92 12.16 -9.28 -4.10
N ASP A 93 13.21 -9.08 -3.30
CA ASP A 93 13.91 -10.11 -2.56
C ASP A 93 14.04 -9.74 -1.07
N HIS A 94 14.79 -10.56 -0.32
CA HIS A 94 15.03 -10.44 1.12
C HIS A 94 15.88 -9.21 1.50
N THR A 95 16.34 -8.40 0.53
CA THR A 95 17.03 -7.13 0.80
C THR A 95 16.07 -5.96 0.99
N TYR A 96 14.78 -6.16 0.73
CA TYR A 96 13.71 -5.18 0.91
C TYR A 96 13.91 -3.87 0.13
N GLN A 97 14.69 -3.90 -0.95
CA GLN A 97 14.82 -2.72 -1.80
C GLN A 97 13.50 -2.42 -2.52
N LEU A 98 13.07 -1.14 -2.44
CA LEU A 98 11.88 -0.67 -3.14
C LEU A 98 12.09 -0.72 -4.66
N GLN A 99 11.15 -1.34 -5.36
CA GLN A 99 11.18 -1.54 -6.81
C GLN A 99 10.06 -0.76 -7.52
N TRP A 100 10.10 0.58 -7.45
CA TRP A 100 9.13 1.44 -8.16
C TRP A 100 9.41 1.60 -9.66
N GLY A 101 10.62 1.28 -10.13
CA GLY A 101 10.99 1.36 -11.55
C GLY A 101 10.82 2.77 -12.13
N LYS A 102 10.06 2.90 -13.22
CA LYS A 102 9.74 4.20 -13.85
C LYS A 102 8.42 4.82 -13.35
N ARG A 103 7.80 4.26 -12.31
CA ARG A 103 6.50 4.76 -11.81
C ARG A 103 6.71 5.99 -10.93
N THR A 104 6.08 7.08 -11.31
CA THR A 104 6.18 8.38 -10.61
C THR A 104 4.86 8.86 -10.00
N GLY A 105 3.75 8.15 -10.25
CA GLY A 105 2.42 8.54 -9.75
C GLY A 105 2.38 8.70 -8.22
N PHE A 106 2.94 7.74 -7.48
CA PHE A 106 3.02 7.82 -6.02
C PHE A 106 3.84 9.04 -5.55
N ALA A 107 4.91 9.38 -6.26
CA ALA A 107 5.79 10.49 -5.90
C ALA A 107 5.05 11.82 -6.05
N GLN A 108 4.22 11.96 -7.08
CA GLN A 108 3.38 13.14 -7.24
C GLN A 108 2.34 13.24 -6.11
N VAL A 109 1.67 12.13 -5.75
CA VAL A 109 0.77 12.10 -4.59
C VAL A 109 1.52 12.50 -3.32
N ALA A 110 2.75 12.02 -3.12
CA ALA A 110 3.59 12.35 -1.98
C ALA A 110 4.03 13.83 -1.94
N ILE A 111 4.31 14.45 -3.09
CA ILE A 111 4.61 15.90 -3.14
C ILE A 111 3.40 16.72 -2.67
N ASP A 112 2.22 16.31 -3.11
CA ASP A 112 0.96 17.01 -2.84
C ASP A 112 0.35 16.64 -1.48
N SER A 113 1.01 15.77 -0.69
CA SER A 113 0.49 15.26 0.58
C SER A 113 1.51 15.25 1.70
N ARG A 114 1.09 15.69 2.88
CA ARG A 114 1.87 15.61 4.11
C ARG A 114 0.94 15.34 5.29
N PRO A 115 1.40 14.60 6.33
CA PRO A 115 2.70 13.94 6.46
C PRO A 115 2.80 12.64 5.62
N ILE A 116 4.05 12.27 5.29
CA ILE A 116 4.39 10.98 4.69
C ILE A 116 4.98 10.10 5.80
N ILE A 117 4.42 8.91 5.98
CA ILE A 117 4.80 7.96 7.02
C ILE A 117 5.35 6.69 6.36
N PRO A 118 6.67 6.44 6.43
CA PRO A 118 7.21 5.18 5.98
C PRO A 118 6.77 4.05 6.93
N MET A 119 6.35 2.93 6.37
CA MET A 119 6.04 1.70 7.09
C MET A 119 6.95 0.59 6.57
N PHE A 120 7.54 -0.15 7.51
CA PHE A 120 8.38 -1.30 7.23
C PHE A 120 8.02 -2.43 8.18
N THR A 121 8.02 -3.65 7.66
CA THR A 121 7.92 -4.88 8.43
C THR A 121 8.98 -5.87 7.97
N GLN A 122 9.41 -6.74 8.88
CA GLN A 122 10.32 -7.83 8.56
C GLN A 122 9.53 -9.09 8.27
N ASN A 123 10.13 -10.00 7.52
CA ASN A 123 9.63 -11.35 7.21
C ASN A 123 8.48 -11.43 6.19
N VAL A 124 7.94 -10.30 5.71
CA VAL A 124 6.84 -10.31 4.72
C VAL A 124 7.29 -10.90 3.37
N ARG A 125 8.59 -10.82 3.05
CA ARG A 125 9.14 -11.45 1.84
C ARG A 125 9.37 -12.96 2.01
N GLU A 126 9.72 -13.40 3.20
CA GLU A 126 10.10 -14.78 3.50
C GLU A 126 8.87 -15.68 3.71
N GLY A 127 7.73 -15.09 4.12
CA GLY A 127 6.50 -15.82 4.39
C GLY A 127 5.84 -16.46 3.15
N PHE A 128 6.12 -15.94 1.94
CA PHE A 128 5.49 -16.40 0.70
C PHE A 128 6.47 -16.41 -0.46
N ARG A 129 6.47 -17.49 -1.25
CA ARG A 129 7.29 -17.56 -2.46
C ARG A 129 6.74 -16.63 -3.54
N SER A 130 7.60 -15.79 -4.09
CA SER A 130 7.37 -15.01 -5.31
C SER A 130 8.30 -15.48 -6.43
N LEU A 131 8.15 -14.91 -7.63
CA LEU A 131 9.04 -15.20 -8.76
C LEU A 131 10.50 -14.82 -8.44
N GLY A 132 10.70 -13.76 -7.64
CA GLY A 132 12.01 -13.26 -7.27
C GLY A 132 12.71 -12.59 -8.45
N THR A 133 14.03 -12.39 -8.32
CA THR A 133 14.84 -11.90 -9.43
C THR A 133 15.00 -13.01 -10.46
N LEU A 134 14.27 -12.93 -11.57
CA LEU A 134 14.56 -13.73 -12.76
C LEU A 134 15.88 -13.24 -13.36
N SER A 135 17.00 -13.67 -12.81
CA SER A 135 18.29 -13.59 -13.48
C SER A 135 18.35 -14.74 -14.50
N ASN A 136 18.26 -14.41 -15.80
CA ASN A 136 18.46 -15.27 -16.99
C ASN A 136 17.22 -15.57 -17.86
N PHE A 137 16.57 -14.52 -18.37
CA PHE A 137 16.08 -14.49 -19.76
C PHE A 137 16.35 -13.11 -20.37
#